data_AF-A0A7C6T7J9-F1
#
_entry.id   AF-A0A7C6T7J9-F1
#
_cell.length_a   1.000
_cell.length_b   1.000
_cell.length_c   1.000
_cell.angle_alpha   90.00
_cell.angle_beta   90.00
_cell.angle_gamma   90.00
#
_symmetry.space_group_name_H-M   'P 1'
#
loop_
_entity.id
_entity.type
_entity.pdbx_description
1 polymer ?
#
loop_
_entity_poly.entity_id
_entity_poly.type
_entity_poly.pdbx_seq_one_letter_code
_entity_poly.pdbx_strand_id
1 'polypeptide(L)'
;MDIVLRSGSNERNSPLRIAALFEKDKPLSDIAAFMQKEYRGGKGFEIPRGQVSAWFAQDGIHLAQGGAARYVRSAQIIPWKAAAERIGQLLDEGQYLTAGELALTNSLEQAELAQSICYLFQDMQDTASPSAKRFLRQGFPDATQRMQDILADEAQRQTLISSLETFNKAYERNPDLLRFHFHHPEQIIARVKDLNLPHKTYAAPEELPDLPPAFITDDEVDALLAGGSNVSGGKGRIYTFFQQDNSIEDKAAFLKKEYGIGGHSHALSGAQGSDESHDGKGIRMQKEGCPPIQMSWTAVARRIEELIRSERYVDVSNLLTHDVEAIEAEAAQPVREAIETTTANEPSDNLSRPEPLPDISFAVGDTIYLEDNKPFIIEEISPRNITLRDPSLLYPILRAESPERFAALLERFPQPADEPMPEPIVPESDNHRITDMRLGEGGSKAKYKANIDAVHVLHTLEKENRHATPEEQEILSRYVGWGALPNAFDEHQPQWKKEYQELKELL
;
A
#
# COMPACT_ATOMS: atom_id res chain seq x y z
N MET A 1 -14.11 16.86 -25.50
CA MET A 1 -13.93 17.72 -24.31
C MET A 1 -15.12 17.60 -23.38
N ASP A 2 -16.31 18.04 -23.76
CA ASP A 2 -17.49 18.06 -22.86
C ASP A 2 -17.84 16.70 -22.24
N ILE A 3 -17.76 15.61 -23.00
CA ILE A 3 -17.92 14.23 -22.48
C ILE A 3 -16.94 13.94 -21.34
N VAL A 4 -15.66 14.30 -21.52
CA VAL A 4 -14.60 14.07 -20.52
C VAL A 4 -14.90 14.87 -19.25
N LEU A 5 -15.26 16.14 -19.40
CA LEU A 5 -15.56 17.03 -18.26
C LEU A 5 -16.82 16.59 -17.51
N ARG A 6 -17.91 16.26 -18.21
CA ARG A 6 -19.15 15.76 -17.59
C ARG A 6 -18.96 14.44 -16.86
N SER A 7 -18.05 13.60 -17.36
CA SER A 7 -17.76 12.31 -16.71
C SER A 7 -16.98 12.43 -15.40
N GLY A 8 -16.42 13.60 -15.08
CA GLY A 8 -15.59 13.82 -13.90
C GLY A 8 -14.24 13.13 -13.95
N SER A 9 -13.50 13.23 -12.83
CA SER A 9 -12.23 12.55 -12.63
C SER A 9 -12.41 11.03 -12.42
N ASN A 10 -11.35 10.38 -11.92
CA ASN A 10 -11.37 8.98 -11.49
C ASN A 10 -11.87 8.81 -10.03
N GLU A 11 -12.17 9.91 -9.34
CA GLU A 11 -12.74 9.91 -8.00
C GLU A 11 -14.28 9.96 -8.04
N ARG A 12 -14.92 9.30 -7.07
CA ARG A 12 -16.38 9.32 -6.94
C ARG A 12 -16.88 10.74 -6.67
N ASN A 13 -18.02 11.08 -7.25
CA ASN A 13 -18.70 12.37 -7.08
C ASN A 13 -17.87 13.60 -7.49
N SER A 14 -16.79 13.41 -8.26
CA SER A 14 -15.95 14.50 -8.76
C SER A 14 -16.76 15.61 -9.47
N PRO A 15 -17.75 15.30 -10.34
CA PRO A 15 -18.57 16.34 -10.95
C PRO A 15 -19.31 17.21 -9.92
N LEU A 16 -19.87 16.60 -8.86
CA LEU A 16 -20.59 17.30 -7.80
C LEU A 16 -19.66 18.18 -6.98
N ARG A 17 -18.46 17.69 -6.64
CA ARG A 17 -17.43 18.50 -5.94
C ARG A 17 -17.03 19.73 -6.75
N ILE A 18 -16.83 19.56 -8.05
CA ILE A 18 -16.49 20.68 -8.94
C ILE A 18 -17.64 21.68 -9.00
N ALA A 19 -18.88 21.22 -9.16
CA ALA A 19 -20.06 22.08 -9.17
C ALA A 19 -20.20 22.88 -7.88
N ALA A 20 -19.96 22.27 -6.71
CA ALA A 20 -20.00 22.97 -5.42
C ALA A 20 -19.01 24.15 -5.36
N LEU A 21 -17.84 24.07 -6.02
CA LEU A 21 -16.90 25.19 -6.08
C LEU A 21 -17.43 26.35 -6.95
N PHE A 22 -18.15 26.04 -8.03
CA PHE A 22 -18.82 27.03 -8.87
C PHE A 22 -20.03 27.66 -8.19
N GLU A 23 -20.75 26.90 -7.37
CA GLU A 23 -21.83 27.43 -6.53
C GLU A 23 -21.29 28.45 -5.53
N LYS A 24 -20.09 28.23 -4.98
CA LYS A 24 -19.45 29.15 -4.03
C LYS A 24 -18.79 30.38 -4.64
N ASP A 25 -19.01 30.64 -5.94
CA ASP A 25 -18.42 31.75 -6.70
C ASP A 25 -16.90 31.87 -6.54
N LYS A 26 -16.22 30.71 -6.45
CA LYS A 26 -14.76 30.70 -6.31
C LYS A 26 -14.07 31.22 -7.58
N PRO A 27 -12.91 31.90 -7.45
CA PRO A 27 -12.12 32.30 -8.60
C PRO A 27 -11.80 31.12 -9.51
N LEU A 28 -11.87 31.33 -10.84
CA LEU A 28 -11.53 30.30 -11.82
C LEU A 28 -10.11 29.72 -11.65
N SER A 29 -9.17 30.52 -11.11
CA SER A 29 -7.82 30.04 -10.77
C SER A 29 -7.85 28.95 -9.71
N ASP A 30 -8.71 29.10 -8.70
CA ASP A 30 -8.79 28.20 -7.56
C ASP A 30 -9.51 26.92 -7.96
N ILE A 31 -10.55 27.05 -8.78
CA ILE A 31 -11.25 25.90 -9.39
C ILE A 31 -10.29 25.13 -10.29
N ALA A 32 -9.52 25.80 -11.14
CA ALA A 32 -8.52 25.14 -12.01
C ALA A 32 -7.44 24.42 -11.19
N ALA A 33 -6.95 25.02 -10.10
CA ALA A 33 -5.99 24.40 -9.20
C ALA A 33 -6.56 23.19 -8.46
N PHE A 34 -7.85 23.24 -8.08
CA PHE A 34 -8.56 22.07 -7.55
C PHE A 34 -8.67 20.96 -8.60
N MET A 35 -9.14 21.29 -9.81
CA MET A 35 -9.27 20.33 -10.91
C MET A 35 -7.94 19.64 -11.24
N GLN A 36 -6.83 20.38 -11.29
CA GLN A 36 -5.50 19.81 -11.52
C GLN A 36 -5.11 18.74 -10.49
N LYS A 37 -5.57 18.86 -9.23
CA LYS A 37 -5.28 17.88 -8.16
C LYS A 37 -6.26 16.71 -8.17
N GLU A 38 -7.52 17.00 -8.49
CA GLU A 38 -8.67 16.11 -8.50
C GLU A 38 -8.65 15.14 -9.69
N TYR A 39 -8.23 15.62 -10.87
CA TYR A 39 -8.11 14.81 -12.07
C TYR A 39 -6.73 14.16 -12.14
N ARG A 40 -6.70 12.83 -12.08
CA ARG A 40 -5.47 12.04 -12.18
C ARG A 40 -5.63 10.87 -13.14
N GLY A 41 -4.59 10.61 -13.91
CA GLY A 41 -4.48 9.48 -14.82
C GLY A 41 -5.33 9.58 -16.08
N GLY A 42 -5.99 8.51 -16.52
CA GLY A 42 -6.62 8.45 -17.86
C GLY A 42 -8.11 8.09 -17.87
N LYS A 43 -8.76 8.34 -19.02
CA LYS A 43 -10.13 7.90 -19.32
C LYS A 43 -10.38 7.84 -20.83
N GLY A 44 -10.97 6.74 -21.30
CA GLY A 44 -11.31 6.53 -22.72
C GLY A 44 -12.81 6.50 -22.95
N PHE A 45 -13.25 6.97 -24.12
CA PHE A 45 -14.64 6.95 -24.57
C PHE A 45 -14.77 6.49 -26.02
N GLU A 46 -15.79 5.67 -26.29
CA GLU A 46 -16.18 5.27 -27.63
C GLU A 46 -17.22 6.25 -28.20
N ILE A 47 -16.83 7.05 -29.18
CA ILE A 47 -17.73 7.98 -29.88
C ILE A 47 -17.99 7.48 -31.30
N PRO A 48 -19.05 7.97 -32.01
CA PRO A 48 -19.35 7.53 -33.38
C PRO A 48 -18.20 7.70 -34.40
N ARG A 49 -17.23 8.57 -34.10
CA ARG A 49 -16.05 8.82 -34.93
C ARG A 49 -14.83 7.98 -34.55
N GLY A 50 -14.96 7.04 -33.61
CA GLY A 50 -13.88 6.20 -33.10
C GLY A 50 -13.62 6.40 -31.61
N GLN A 51 -12.50 5.87 -31.13
CA GLN A 51 -12.09 6.02 -29.74
C GLN A 51 -11.44 7.39 -29.50
N VAL A 52 -11.69 7.95 -28.32
CA VAL A 52 -11.02 9.15 -27.82
C VAL A 52 -10.53 8.89 -26.41
N SER A 53 -9.27 9.23 -26.15
CA SER A 53 -8.64 9.12 -24.84
C SER A 53 -8.31 10.50 -24.29
N ALA A 54 -8.44 10.62 -22.97
CA ALA A 54 -7.98 11.76 -22.21
C ALA A 54 -6.96 11.30 -21.17
N TRP A 55 -5.88 12.07 -21.02
CA TRP A 55 -4.92 11.93 -19.94
C TRP A 55 -4.83 13.23 -19.14
N PHE A 56 -4.93 13.14 -17.83
CA PHE A 56 -4.93 14.25 -16.90
C PHE A 56 -3.51 14.47 -16.38
N ALA A 57 -2.82 15.43 -16.99
CA ALA A 57 -1.45 15.81 -16.67
C ALA A 57 -1.38 17.12 -15.87
N GLN A 58 -0.18 17.46 -15.39
CA GLN A 58 0.03 18.69 -14.63
C GLN A 58 -0.25 19.95 -15.48
N ASP A 59 0.14 19.95 -16.74
CA ASP A 59 -0.02 21.06 -17.67
C ASP A 59 -1.43 21.16 -18.29
N GLY A 60 -2.22 20.08 -18.25
CA GLY A 60 -3.60 20.10 -18.68
C GLY A 60 -4.19 18.73 -18.99
N ILE A 61 -5.33 18.74 -19.68
CA ILE A 61 -5.99 17.54 -20.19
C ILE A 61 -5.47 17.29 -21.61
N HIS A 62 -4.71 16.22 -21.78
CA HIS A 62 -4.26 15.75 -23.09
C HIS A 62 -5.41 14.97 -23.72
N LEU A 63 -5.85 15.35 -24.91
CA LEU A 63 -6.97 14.74 -25.61
C LEU A 63 -6.52 14.28 -27.00
N ALA A 64 -6.72 13.00 -27.33
CA ALA A 64 -6.35 12.46 -28.62
C ALA A 64 -7.36 11.42 -29.12
N GLN A 65 -7.38 11.18 -30.43
CA GLN A 65 -8.09 10.04 -31.01
C GLN A 65 -7.26 8.75 -30.85
N GLY A 66 -7.94 7.64 -30.58
CA GLY A 66 -7.34 6.33 -30.34
C GLY A 66 -7.37 5.92 -28.86
N GLY A 67 -6.55 4.93 -28.52
CA GLY A 67 -6.47 4.34 -27.18
C GLY A 67 -5.59 5.10 -26.18
N ALA A 68 -4.77 6.05 -26.64
CA ALA A 68 -3.82 6.82 -25.83
C ALA A 68 -3.90 8.32 -26.14
N ALA A 69 -3.47 9.15 -25.19
CA ALA A 69 -3.37 10.60 -25.29
C ALA A 69 -2.12 11.18 -24.62
N ARG A 70 -1.52 10.50 -23.61
CA ARG A 70 -0.43 11.08 -22.81
C ARG A 70 0.79 11.47 -23.63
N TYR A 71 1.27 10.57 -24.49
CA TYR A 71 2.50 10.75 -25.28
C TYR A 71 2.24 10.91 -26.78
N VAL A 72 0.98 11.14 -27.17
CA VAL A 72 0.59 11.29 -28.57
C VAL A 72 0.95 12.70 -29.04
N ARG A 73 1.81 12.82 -30.06
CA ARG A 73 2.28 14.13 -30.59
C ARG A 73 1.15 15.02 -31.10
N SER A 74 0.06 14.42 -31.58
CA SER A 74 -1.12 15.12 -32.07
C SER A 74 -2.17 15.36 -30.98
N ALA A 75 -1.88 15.04 -29.70
CA ALA A 75 -2.78 15.31 -28.61
C ALA A 75 -3.00 16.81 -28.45
N GLN A 76 -4.26 17.20 -28.32
CA GLN A 76 -4.62 18.55 -27.93
C GLN A 76 -4.45 18.69 -26.42
N ILE A 77 -3.69 19.68 -25.98
CA ILE A 77 -3.54 19.99 -24.55
C ILE A 77 -4.53 21.09 -24.20
N ILE A 78 -5.45 20.79 -23.29
CA ILE A 78 -6.45 21.73 -22.77
C ILE A 78 -5.95 22.21 -21.41
N PRO A 79 -5.56 23.49 -21.26
CA PRO A 79 -5.14 24.02 -19.96
C PRO A 79 -6.25 23.92 -18.92
N TRP A 80 -5.89 23.68 -17.65
CA TRP A 80 -6.87 23.56 -16.54
C TRP A 80 -7.81 24.75 -16.41
N LYS A 81 -7.31 25.96 -16.67
CA LYS A 81 -8.14 27.17 -16.68
C LYS A 81 -9.22 27.13 -17.77
N ALA A 82 -8.86 26.69 -18.98
CA ALA A 82 -9.81 26.55 -20.09
C ALA A 82 -10.82 25.42 -19.82
N ALA A 83 -10.39 24.35 -19.16
CA ALA A 83 -11.29 23.29 -18.71
C ALA A 83 -12.30 23.81 -17.66
N ALA A 84 -11.84 24.59 -16.68
CA ALA A 84 -12.70 25.24 -15.70
C ALA A 84 -13.69 26.22 -16.36
N GLU A 85 -13.22 27.08 -17.26
CA GLU A 85 -14.08 28.00 -18.03
C GLU A 85 -15.17 27.23 -18.79
N ARG A 86 -14.84 26.10 -19.41
CA ARG A 86 -15.82 25.27 -20.11
C ARG A 86 -16.82 24.61 -19.17
N ILE A 87 -16.41 24.14 -17.98
CA ILE A 87 -17.35 23.62 -16.97
C ILE A 87 -18.31 24.72 -16.52
N GLY A 88 -17.82 25.94 -16.29
CA GLY A 88 -18.66 27.09 -15.95
C GLY A 88 -19.74 27.35 -17.03
N GLN A 89 -19.36 27.32 -18.31
CA GLN A 89 -20.32 27.42 -19.42
C GLN A 89 -21.33 26.28 -19.41
N LEU A 90 -20.89 25.04 -19.22
CA LEU A 90 -21.80 23.89 -19.15
C LEU A 90 -22.76 23.98 -17.97
N LEU A 91 -22.35 24.57 -16.84
CA LEU A 91 -23.22 24.83 -15.70
C LEU A 91 -24.25 25.94 -16.00
N ASP A 92 -23.82 27.05 -16.59
CA ASP A 92 -24.72 28.14 -16.99
C ASP A 92 -25.72 27.70 -18.08
N GLU A 93 -25.32 26.76 -18.95
CA GLU A 93 -26.16 26.15 -20.00
C GLU A 93 -27.04 24.99 -19.49
N GLY A 94 -26.87 24.55 -18.23
CA GLY A 94 -27.59 23.40 -17.67
C GLY A 94 -27.22 22.05 -18.32
N GLN A 95 -25.99 21.91 -18.81
CA GLN A 95 -25.49 20.73 -19.52
C GLN A 95 -24.46 19.91 -18.73
N TYR A 96 -24.13 20.32 -17.50
CA TYR A 96 -23.10 19.66 -16.70
C TYR A 96 -23.64 18.56 -15.78
N LEU A 97 -24.65 18.87 -14.96
CA LEU A 97 -25.30 17.98 -14.00
C LEU A 97 -26.82 18.05 -14.16
N THR A 98 -27.52 17.01 -13.72
CA THR A 98 -28.99 17.01 -13.59
C THR A 98 -29.45 17.83 -12.39
N ALA A 99 -30.72 18.22 -12.36
CA ALA A 99 -31.32 18.92 -11.23
C ALA A 99 -31.24 18.11 -9.93
N GLY A 100 -31.36 16.77 -10.02
CA GLY A 100 -31.22 15.88 -8.88
C GLY A 100 -29.79 15.83 -8.34
N GLU A 101 -28.79 15.76 -9.20
CA GLU A 101 -27.37 15.77 -8.79
C GLU A 101 -26.94 17.12 -8.22
N LEU A 102 -27.39 18.24 -8.80
CA LEU A 102 -27.13 19.57 -8.26
C LEU A 102 -27.74 19.75 -6.86
N ALA A 103 -28.95 19.23 -6.62
CA ALA A 103 -29.56 19.31 -5.30
C ALA A 103 -28.77 18.56 -4.21
N LEU A 104 -27.90 17.61 -4.59
CA LEU A 104 -27.09 16.82 -3.67
C LEU A 104 -25.74 17.46 -3.34
N THR A 105 -25.24 18.45 -4.10
CA THR A 105 -23.88 19.00 -3.98
C THR A 105 -23.52 19.40 -2.55
N ASN A 106 -24.37 20.21 -1.91
CA ASN A 106 -24.16 20.69 -0.55
C ASN A 106 -24.18 19.55 0.48
N SER A 107 -25.17 18.65 0.39
CA SER A 107 -25.28 17.51 1.31
C SER A 107 -24.08 16.56 1.20
N LEU A 108 -23.57 16.36 -0.02
CA LEU A 108 -22.42 15.52 -0.29
C LEU A 108 -21.13 16.13 0.23
N GLU A 109 -20.93 17.43 0.00
CA GLU A 109 -19.75 18.13 0.50
C GLU A 109 -19.73 18.14 2.03
N GLN A 110 -20.87 18.39 2.68
CA GLN A 110 -20.99 18.31 4.14
C GLN A 110 -20.69 16.90 4.65
N ALA A 111 -21.17 15.87 3.95
CA ALA A 111 -20.92 14.48 4.33
C ALA A 111 -19.45 14.09 4.24
N GLU A 112 -18.78 14.42 3.14
CA GLU A 112 -17.34 14.16 2.97
C GLU A 112 -16.52 14.91 4.02
N LEU A 113 -16.83 16.19 4.24
CA LEU A 113 -16.11 17.03 5.20
C LEU A 113 -16.34 16.55 6.64
N ALA A 114 -17.57 16.15 6.96
CA ALA A 114 -17.90 15.56 8.25
C ALA A 114 -17.08 14.29 8.49
N GLN A 115 -16.98 13.41 7.50
CA GLN A 115 -16.18 12.18 7.59
C GLN A 115 -14.69 12.51 7.80
N SER A 116 -14.12 13.43 7.01
CA SER A 116 -12.72 13.85 7.18
C SER A 116 -12.44 14.43 8.56
N ILE A 117 -13.35 15.25 9.10
CA ILE A 117 -13.22 15.82 10.44
C ILE A 117 -13.32 14.73 11.50
N CYS A 118 -14.23 13.76 11.35
CA CYS A 118 -14.35 12.65 12.29
C CYS A 118 -13.08 11.80 12.35
N TYR A 119 -12.47 11.47 11.21
CA TYR A 119 -11.20 10.73 11.18
C TYR A 119 -10.05 11.54 11.78
N LEU A 120 -9.95 12.82 11.42
CA LEU A 120 -8.98 13.74 12.02
C LEU A 120 -9.10 13.74 13.56
N PHE A 121 -10.31 13.85 14.09
CA PHE A 121 -10.54 13.86 15.54
C PHE A 121 -10.28 12.51 16.21
N GLN A 122 -10.46 11.40 15.50
CA GLN A 122 -10.19 10.05 16.01
C GLN A 122 -8.69 9.81 16.21
N ASP A 123 -7.86 10.33 15.30
CA ASP A 123 -6.41 10.16 15.33
C ASP A 123 -5.67 11.21 16.18
N MET A 124 -6.39 12.16 16.79
CA MET A 124 -5.83 13.09 17.77
C MET A 124 -5.52 12.41 19.10
N GLN A 125 -4.43 12.82 19.74
CA GLN A 125 -4.22 12.51 21.16
C GLN A 125 -5.32 13.13 22.05
N ASP A 126 -5.64 12.50 23.18
CA ASP A 126 -6.65 13.00 24.14
C ASP A 126 -6.32 14.39 24.71
N THR A 127 -5.03 14.69 24.82
CA THR A 127 -4.50 15.96 25.30
C THR A 127 -4.53 17.07 24.26
N ALA A 128 -4.70 16.74 22.97
CA ALA A 128 -4.56 17.69 21.87
C ALA A 128 -5.72 18.70 21.80
N SER A 129 -6.95 18.29 22.11
CA SER A 129 -8.10 19.19 22.19
C SER A 129 -9.31 18.52 22.87
N PRO A 130 -9.48 18.72 24.19
CA PRO A 130 -10.66 18.23 24.91
C PRO A 130 -11.97 18.80 24.36
N SER A 131 -11.94 20.02 23.81
CA SER A 131 -13.10 20.68 23.19
C SER A 131 -13.45 20.11 21.83
N ALA A 132 -12.48 19.70 21.00
CA ALA A 132 -12.75 19.05 19.71
C ALA A 132 -13.30 17.62 19.90
N LYS A 133 -12.74 16.86 20.84
CA LYS A 133 -13.23 15.50 21.16
C LYS A 133 -14.64 15.49 21.76
N ARG A 134 -15.13 16.62 22.31
CA ARG A 134 -16.54 16.76 22.73
C ARG A 134 -17.52 16.47 21.59
N PHE A 135 -17.14 16.72 20.35
CA PHE A 135 -17.98 16.46 19.18
C PHE A 135 -18.05 14.98 18.80
N LEU A 136 -17.08 14.13 19.22
CA LEU A 136 -16.99 12.70 18.92
C LEU A 136 -17.61 11.76 19.99
N ARG A 137 -18.51 12.23 20.86
CA ARG A 137 -19.03 11.41 21.99
C ARG A 137 -19.78 10.11 21.61
N GLN A 138 -19.99 9.82 20.33
CA GLN A 138 -20.68 8.63 19.83
C GLN A 138 -19.82 7.94 18.77
N GLY A 139 -20.00 6.62 18.58
CA GLY A 139 -19.33 5.88 17.52
C GLY A 139 -19.86 6.23 16.12
N PHE A 140 -19.21 5.71 15.08
CA PHE A 140 -19.73 5.77 13.72
C PHE A 140 -20.97 4.84 13.57
N PRO A 141 -21.99 5.19 12.78
CA PRO A 141 -22.09 6.35 11.87
C PRO A 141 -22.64 7.64 12.54
N ASP A 142 -23.13 7.56 13.77
CA ASP A 142 -23.81 8.68 14.45
C ASP A 142 -22.91 9.91 14.62
N ALA A 143 -21.60 9.70 14.79
CA ALA A 143 -20.61 10.77 14.83
C ALA A 143 -20.59 11.61 13.54
N THR A 144 -20.65 10.96 12.38
CA THR A 144 -20.61 11.63 11.08
C THR A 144 -21.90 12.40 10.83
N GLN A 145 -23.06 11.84 11.16
CA GLN A 145 -24.34 12.55 11.02
C GLN A 145 -24.39 13.79 11.91
N ARG A 146 -23.99 13.67 13.18
CA ARG A 146 -23.90 14.83 14.08
C ARG A 146 -22.95 15.90 13.53
N MET A 147 -21.82 15.49 12.94
CA MET A 147 -20.88 16.44 12.36
C MET A 147 -21.49 17.16 11.15
N GLN A 148 -22.29 16.47 10.32
CA GLN A 148 -23.07 17.13 9.27
C GLN A 148 -24.05 18.16 9.84
N ASP A 149 -24.77 17.84 10.91
CA ASP A 149 -25.70 18.79 11.57
C ASP A 149 -24.95 20.03 12.09
N ILE A 150 -23.75 19.85 12.64
CA ILE A 150 -22.86 20.94 13.06
C ILE A 150 -22.42 21.81 11.88
N LEU A 151 -22.10 21.18 10.74
CA LEU A 151 -21.69 21.90 9.53
C LEU A 151 -22.87 22.68 8.91
N ALA A 152 -24.11 22.22 9.08
CA ALA A 152 -25.31 22.91 8.60
C ALA A 152 -25.63 24.18 9.42
N ASP A 153 -25.38 24.17 10.73
CA ASP A 153 -25.63 25.33 11.62
C ASP A 153 -24.46 26.34 11.60
N GLU A 154 -24.73 27.60 11.25
CA GLU A 154 -23.70 28.64 11.13
C GLU A 154 -22.97 28.95 12.44
N ALA A 155 -23.67 28.99 13.57
CA ALA A 155 -23.06 29.29 14.86
C ALA A 155 -22.19 28.13 15.35
N GLN A 156 -22.64 26.89 15.14
CA GLN A 156 -21.87 25.70 15.48
C GLN A 156 -20.66 25.54 14.57
N ARG A 157 -20.82 25.78 13.26
CA ARG A 157 -19.71 25.78 12.29
C ARG A 157 -18.63 26.80 12.65
N GLN A 158 -19.00 28.00 13.09
CA GLN A 158 -18.01 29.00 13.52
C GLN A 158 -17.23 28.56 14.78
N THR A 159 -17.92 27.88 15.70
CA THR A 159 -17.29 27.28 16.88
C THR A 159 -16.31 26.18 16.48
N LEU A 160 -16.70 25.33 15.53
CA LEU A 160 -15.87 24.27 14.98
C LEU A 160 -14.62 24.81 14.29
N ILE A 161 -14.76 25.82 13.42
CA ILE A 161 -13.63 26.50 12.76
C ILE A 161 -12.62 27.00 13.80
N SER A 162 -13.09 27.70 14.83
CA SER A 162 -12.21 28.24 15.88
C SER A 162 -11.46 27.14 16.64
N SER A 163 -12.13 26.00 16.89
CA SER A 163 -11.51 24.84 17.53
C SER A 163 -10.46 24.18 16.63
N LEU A 164 -10.76 24.01 15.34
CA LEU A 164 -9.83 23.43 14.37
C LEU A 164 -8.59 24.31 14.16
N GLU A 165 -8.75 25.63 14.07
CA GLU A 165 -7.62 26.57 13.96
C GLU A 165 -6.71 26.55 15.19
N THR A 166 -7.31 26.44 16.38
CA THR A 166 -6.55 26.33 17.63
C THR A 166 -5.73 25.05 17.64
N PHE A 167 -6.35 23.93 17.22
CA PHE A 167 -5.66 22.66 17.06
C PHE A 167 -4.54 22.75 16.02
N ASN A 168 -4.80 23.30 14.83
CA ASN A 168 -3.81 23.39 13.76
C ASN A 168 -2.55 24.17 14.20
N LYS A 169 -2.73 25.28 14.93
CA LYS A 169 -1.60 26.03 15.51
C LYS A 169 -0.80 25.25 16.55
N ALA A 170 -1.46 24.37 17.31
CA ALA A 170 -0.77 23.49 18.26
C ALA A 170 -0.02 22.38 17.52
N TYR A 171 -0.64 21.81 16.49
CA TYR A 171 -0.06 20.77 15.63
C TYR A 171 1.17 21.25 14.85
N GLU A 172 1.16 22.49 14.35
CA GLU A 172 2.34 23.12 13.72
C GLU A 172 3.56 23.20 14.64
N ARG A 173 3.35 23.23 15.97
CA ARG A 173 4.42 23.28 16.98
C ARG A 173 4.77 21.90 17.52
N ASN A 174 3.83 20.97 17.48
CA ASN A 174 3.98 19.62 17.97
C ASN A 174 3.23 18.63 17.05
N PRO A 175 3.94 18.04 16.08
CA PRO A 175 3.36 17.04 15.18
C PRO A 175 2.81 15.82 15.92
N ASP A 176 3.36 15.44 17.08
CA ASP A 176 2.96 14.24 17.83
C ASP A 176 1.49 14.25 18.29
N LEU A 177 0.81 15.39 18.19
CA LEU A 177 -0.61 15.52 18.49
C LEU A 177 -1.51 14.69 17.56
N LEU A 178 -1.01 14.23 16.40
CA LEU A 178 -1.69 13.27 15.53
C LEU A 178 -0.91 11.97 15.43
N ARG A 179 -1.63 10.85 15.46
CA ARG A 179 -1.07 9.53 15.15
C ARG A 179 -0.64 9.41 13.69
N PHE A 180 -1.38 10.04 12.78
CA PHE A 180 -1.12 10.01 11.34
C PHE A 180 -1.18 11.42 10.74
N HIS A 181 -0.24 11.74 9.84
CA HIS A 181 -0.05 13.11 9.34
C HIS A 181 -0.69 13.38 7.97
N PHE A 182 -1.50 12.44 7.43
CA PHE A 182 -2.13 12.57 6.11
C PHE A 182 -3.45 13.36 6.10
N HIS A 183 -3.93 13.84 7.26
CA HIS A 183 -5.24 14.48 7.39
C HIS A 183 -5.33 15.93 6.88
N HIS A 184 -4.20 16.60 6.64
CA HIS A 184 -4.14 17.98 6.14
C HIS A 184 -5.14 18.96 6.80
N PRO A 185 -5.02 19.21 8.13
CA PRO A 185 -6.01 20.00 8.88
C PRO A 185 -6.23 21.41 8.33
N GLU A 186 -5.22 22.01 7.72
CA GLU A 186 -5.29 23.31 7.06
C GLU A 186 -6.30 23.33 5.90
N GLN A 187 -6.36 22.25 5.13
CA GLN A 187 -7.29 22.12 4.00
C GLN A 187 -8.71 21.87 4.49
N ILE A 188 -8.86 21.07 5.56
CA ILE A 188 -10.15 20.84 6.21
C ILE A 188 -10.73 22.18 6.71
N ILE A 189 -9.92 22.98 7.42
CA ILE A 189 -10.35 24.30 7.91
C ILE A 189 -10.81 25.20 6.77
N ALA A 190 -10.05 25.26 5.67
CA ALA A 190 -10.40 26.05 4.50
C ALA A 190 -11.76 25.61 3.92
N ARG A 191 -11.98 24.30 3.74
CA ARG A 191 -13.25 23.76 3.25
C ARG A 191 -14.43 24.05 4.17
N VAL A 192 -14.24 23.98 5.50
CA VAL A 192 -15.31 24.33 6.46
C VAL A 192 -15.67 25.81 6.35
N LYS A 193 -14.67 26.69 6.18
CA LYS A 193 -14.90 28.13 5.96
C LYS A 193 -15.62 28.39 4.64
N ASP A 194 -15.31 27.63 3.60
CA ASP A 194 -15.95 27.78 2.28
C ASP A 194 -17.46 27.50 2.33
N LEU A 195 -17.96 26.76 3.32
CA LEU A 195 -19.40 26.56 3.52
C LEU A 195 -20.13 27.86 3.92
N ASN A 196 -19.41 28.90 4.37
CA ASN A 196 -19.97 30.23 4.65
C ASN A 196 -20.11 31.10 3.40
N LEU A 197 -19.56 30.70 2.26
CA LEU A 197 -19.60 31.51 1.04
C LEU A 197 -21.03 31.60 0.50
N PRO A 198 -21.41 32.71 -0.13
CA PRO A 198 -22.69 32.81 -0.81
C PRO A 198 -22.77 31.76 -1.93
N HIS A 199 -23.95 31.15 -2.10
CA HIS A 199 -24.16 30.11 -3.10
C HIS A 199 -24.94 30.69 -4.30
N LYS A 200 -24.33 30.66 -5.48
CA LYS A 200 -24.95 30.85 -6.79
C LYS A 200 -25.74 29.58 -7.14
N THR A 201 -26.98 29.76 -7.59
CA THR A 201 -27.83 28.67 -8.07
C THR A 201 -27.69 28.50 -9.58
N TYR A 202 -27.60 27.26 -10.04
CA TYR A 202 -27.63 26.90 -11.45
C TYR A 202 -28.94 26.21 -11.81
N ALA A 203 -29.41 26.41 -13.04
CA ALA A 203 -30.56 25.69 -13.58
C ALA A 203 -30.07 24.45 -14.34
N ALA A 204 -30.74 23.31 -14.11
CA ALA A 204 -30.42 22.05 -14.78
C ALA A 204 -31.69 21.29 -15.16
N PRO A 205 -31.64 20.44 -16.22
CA PRO A 205 -32.73 19.56 -16.59
C PRO A 205 -32.84 18.36 -15.65
N GLU A 206 -33.97 17.67 -15.67
CA GLU A 206 -34.15 16.40 -14.95
C GLU A 206 -33.26 15.30 -15.51
N GLU A 207 -33.04 15.29 -16.83
CA GLU A 207 -32.24 14.30 -17.53
C GLU A 207 -31.19 14.96 -18.43
N LEU A 208 -30.03 14.31 -18.52
CA LEU A 208 -28.96 14.68 -19.45
C LEU A 208 -28.70 13.54 -20.43
N PRO A 209 -28.13 13.84 -21.62
CA PRO A 209 -27.73 12.81 -22.56
C PRO A 209 -26.72 11.85 -21.92
N ASP A 210 -26.93 10.54 -22.12
CA ASP A 210 -26.03 9.50 -21.64
C ASP A 210 -24.59 9.74 -22.10
N LEU A 211 -23.65 9.39 -21.23
CA LEU A 211 -22.24 9.37 -21.60
C LEU A 211 -21.98 8.16 -22.53
N PRO A 212 -21.13 8.32 -23.56
CA PRO A 212 -20.74 7.20 -24.39
C PRO A 212 -20.02 6.10 -23.58
N PRO A 213 -19.98 4.85 -24.08
CA PRO A 213 -19.27 3.77 -23.41
C PRO A 213 -17.82 4.14 -23.13
N ALA A 214 -17.38 3.86 -21.90
CA ALA A 214 -16.00 4.11 -21.47
C ALA A 214 -15.12 2.87 -21.68
N PHE A 215 -13.81 3.09 -21.79
CA PHE A 215 -12.82 2.02 -21.86
C PHE A 215 -11.54 2.37 -21.09
N ILE A 216 -10.78 1.36 -20.69
CA ILE A 216 -9.46 1.51 -20.04
C ILE A 216 -8.43 1.85 -21.12
N THR A 217 -7.78 3.01 -20.97
CA THR A 217 -6.86 3.53 -21.98
C THR A 217 -5.52 2.80 -22.00
N ASP A 218 -4.83 2.85 -23.14
CA ASP A 218 -3.45 2.38 -23.27
C ASP A 218 -2.50 3.09 -22.28
N ASP A 219 -2.75 4.37 -21.98
CA ASP A 219 -1.96 5.12 -21.01
C ASP A 219 -2.16 4.61 -19.57
N GLU A 220 -3.37 4.18 -19.22
CA GLU A 220 -3.67 3.58 -17.92
C GLU A 220 -3.00 2.22 -17.76
N VAL A 221 -3.04 1.40 -18.80
CA VAL A 221 -2.33 0.11 -18.84
C VAL A 221 -0.81 0.34 -18.71
N ASP A 222 -0.26 1.29 -19.47
CA ASP A 222 1.17 1.62 -19.42
C ASP A 222 1.58 2.11 -18.02
N ALA A 223 0.79 2.98 -17.41
CA ALA A 223 1.06 3.52 -16.09
C ALA A 223 1.03 2.43 -15.00
N LEU A 224 0.09 1.49 -15.09
CA LEU A 224 0.03 0.33 -14.20
C LEU A 224 1.28 -0.54 -14.33
N LEU A 225 1.64 -0.93 -15.56
CA LEU A 225 2.78 -1.81 -15.81
C LEU A 225 4.11 -1.15 -15.43
N ALA A 226 4.24 0.16 -15.62
CA ALA A 226 5.41 0.92 -15.18
C ALA A 226 5.55 0.98 -13.65
N GLY A 227 4.50 0.62 -12.88
CA GLY A 227 4.54 0.47 -11.43
C GLY A 227 5.35 -0.73 -10.94
N GLY A 228 5.54 -1.76 -11.78
CA GLY A 228 6.22 -3.00 -11.41
C GLY A 228 5.33 -4.02 -10.70
N SER A 229 5.94 -5.04 -10.07
CA SER A 229 5.25 -6.21 -9.50
C SER A 229 4.64 -6.02 -8.10
N ASN A 230 4.62 -4.79 -7.57
CA ASN A 230 4.27 -4.50 -6.16
C ASN A 230 5.13 -5.23 -5.10
N VAL A 231 6.22 -5.89 -5.52
CA VAL A 231 7.25 -6.46 -4.65
C VAL A 231 8.37 -5.45 -4.48
N SER A 232 8.91 -5.32 -3.25
CA SER A 232 10.07 -4.45 -3.00
C SER A 232 11.24 -4.78 -3.94
N GLY A 233 11.80 -3.74 -4.58
CA GLY A 233 12.83 -3.87 -5.62
C GLY A 233 12.39 -4.53 -6.93
N GLY A 234 11.12 -4.94 -7.07
CA GLY A 234 10.63 -5.71 -8.22
C GLY A 234 10.71 -4.95 -9.54
N LYS A 235 10.43 -3.63 -9.51
CA LYS A 235 10.57 -2.76 -10.68
C LYS A 235 12.00 -2.78 -11.24
N GLY A 236 13.01 -2.68 -10.36
CA GLY A 236 14.43 -2.74 -10.73
C GLY A 236 14.81 -4.11 -11.30
N ARG A 237 14.39 -5.20 -10.66
CA ARG A 237 14.63 -6.57 -11.16
C ARG A 237 14.03 -6.78 -12.55
N ILE A 238 12.80 -6.33 -12.79
CA ILE A 238 12.16 -6.40 -14.11
C ILE A 238 12.99 -5.62 -15.14
N TYR A 239 13.39 -4.39 -14.83
CA TYR A 239 14.19 -3.58 -15.74
C TYR A 239 15.51 -4.26 -16.10
N THR A 240 16.28 -4.71 -15.10
CA THR A 240 17.57 -5.39 -15.31
C THR A 240 17.43 -6.66 -16.13
N PHE A 241 16.40 -7.47 -15.86
CA PHE A 241 16.14 -8.70 -16.61
C PHE A 241 15.77 -8.42 -18.07
N PHE A 242 15.05 -7.32 -18.34
CA PHE A 242 14.60 -6.95 -19.68
C PHE A 242 15.68 -6.32 -20.55
N GLN A 243 16.75 -5.79 -19.95
CA GLN A 243 17.94 -5.29 -20.65
C GLN A 243 18.85 -6.41 -21.19
N GLN A 244 18.71 -7.62 -20.66
CA GLN A 244 19.42 -8.79 -21.16
C GLN A 244 18.77 -9.29 -22.47
N ASP A 245 19.57 -9.91 -23.33
CA ASP A 245 19.11 -10.51 -24.59
C ASP A 245 18.37 -11.85 -24.32
N ASN A 246 17.16 -11.72 -23.77
CA ASN A 246 16.27 -12.82 -23.43
C ASN A 246 15.09 -12.86 -24.42
N SER A 247 14.59 -14.07 -24.70
CA SER A 247 13.38 -14.22 -25.52
C SER A 247 12.15 -13.62 -24.82
N ILE A 248 11.10 -13.30 -25.57
CA ILE A 248 9.83 -12.82 -24.99
C ILE A 248 9.20 -13.90 -24.09
N GLU A 249 9.41 -15.17 -24.41
CA GLU A 249 8.94 -16.32 -23.63
C GLU A 249 9.64 -16.38 -22.27
N ASP A 250 10.95 -16.15 -22.23
CA ASP A 250 11.74 -16.09 -20.98
C ASP A 250 11.33 -14.88 -20.14
N LYS A 251 11.15 -13.71 -20.77
CA LYS A 251 10.64 -12.49 -20.12
C LYS A 251 9.25 -12.72 -19.53
N ALA A 252 8.37 -13.41 -20.25
CA ALA A 252 7.03 -13.75 -19.75
C ALA A 252 7.07 -14.74 -18.56
N ALA A 253 7.93 -15.77 -18.63
CA ALA A 253 8.11 -16.72 -17.55
C ALA A 253 8.70 -16.07 -16.29
N PHE A 254 9.65 -15.16 -16.48
CA PHE A 254 10.20 -14.33 -15.40
C PHE A 254 9.11 -13.48 -14.74
N LEU A 255 8.34 -12.70 -15.51
CA LEU A 255 7.25 -11.88 -14.98
C LEU A 255 6.23 -12.71 -14.20
N LYS A 256 5.84 -13.87 -14.72
CA LYS A 256 4.91 -14.79 -14.04
C LYS A 256 5.42 -15.22 -12.66
N LYS A 257 6.72 -15.47 -12.53
CA LYS A 257 7.34 -15.83 -11.24
C LYS A 257 7.48 -14.62 -10.31
N GLU A 258 7.85 -13.47 -10.87
CA GLU A 258 8.06 -12.21 -10.15
C GLU A 258 6.77 -11.65 -9.54
N TYR A 259 5.65 -11.72 -10.27
CA TYR A 259 4.34 -11.28 -9.79
C TYR A 259 3.65 -12.34 -8.91
N GLY A 260 3.74 -13.63 -9.26
CA GLY A 260 3.06 -14.69 -8.52
C GLY A 260 1.54 -14.63 -8.64
N ILE A 261 0.84 -14.70 -7.50
CA ILE A 261 -0.62 -14.58 -7.41
C ILE A 261 -0.93 -13.43 -6.46
N GLY A 262 -1.72 -12.47 -6.94
CA GLY A 262 -2.00 -11.27 -6.16
C GLY A 262 -2.92 -10.32 -6.89
N GLY A 263 -3.01 -9.12 -6.36
CA GLY A 263 -3.83 -8.04 -6.90
C GLY A 263 -3.98 -6.91 -5.91
N HIS A 264 -4.47 -5.78 -6.39
CA HIS A 264 -4.77 -4.63 -5.54
C HIS A 264 -5.92 -3.81 -6.11
N SER A 265 -6.61 -3.09 -5.23
CA SER A 265 -7.62 -2.10 -5.61
C SER A 265 -6.98 -0.77 -5.98
N HIS A 266 -7.77 0.12 -6.59
CA HIS A 266 -7.37 1.45 -7.06
C HIS A 266 -6.27 1.41 -8.14
N ALA A 267 -6.18 0.31 -8.88
CA ALA A 267 -5.03 0.00 -9.72
C ALA A 267 -4.93 0.87 -10.98
N LEU A 268 -6.06 1.30 -11.54
CA LEU A 268 -6.07 2.06 -12.79
C LEU A 268 -6.23 3.54 -12.48
N SER A 269 -5.11 4.26 -12.49
CA SER A 269 -5.08 5.70 -12.26
C SER A 269 -5.65 6.15 -10.92
N GLY A 270 -5.57 5.30 -9.89
CA GLY A 270 -6.12 5.60 -8.56
C GLY A 270 -7.65 5.56 -8.47
N ALA A 271 -8.34 5.11 -9.54
CA ALA A 271 -9.81 5.12 -9.56
C ALA A 271 -10.39 4.17 -8.48
N GLN A 272 -11.28 4.68 -7.62
CA GLN A 272 -11.85 3.89 -6.50
C GLN A 272 -12.61 2.63 -6.93
N GLY A 273 -13.21 2.65 -8.12
CA GLY A 273 -13.87 1.50 -8.72
C GLY A 273 -12.97 0.68 -9.66
N SER A 274 -11.66 0.65 -9.42
CA SER A 274 -10.73 -0.13 -10.24
C SER A 274 -9.94 -1.16 -9.43
N ASP A 275 -9.59 -2.25 -10.08
CA ASP A 275 -8.76 -3.32 -9.52
C ASP A 275 -7.85 -3.93 -10.59
N GLU A 276 -6.75 -4.47 -10.09
CA GLU A 276 -5.83 -5.33 -10.82
C GLU A 276 -5.72 -6.65 -10.06
N SER A 277 -5.74 -7.74 -10.80
CA SER A 277 -5.47 -9.07 -10.27
C SER A 277 -4.59 -9.84 -11.23
N HIS A 278 -3.60 -10.55 -10.72
CA HIS A 278 -2.68 -11.35 -11.51
C HIS A 278 -2.54 -12.77 -10.98
N ASP A 279 -2.41 -13.69 -11.92
CA ASP A 279 -2.27 -15.12 -11.65
C ASP A 279 -1.40 -15.80 -12.72
N GLY A 280 -1.41 -17.14 -12.72
CA GLY A 280 -0.67 -17.92 -13.70
C GLY A 280 -1.06 -17.69 -15.18
N LYS A 281 -2.19 -17.02 -15.46
CA LYS A 281 -2.69 -16.69 -16.81
C LYS A 281 -2.28 -15.30 -17.27
N GLY A 282 -1.95 -14.39 -16.35
CA GLY A 282 -1.49 -13.04 -16.67
C GLY A 282 -2.10 -11.99 -15.75
N ILE A 283 -2.27 -10.78 -16.27
CA ILE A 283 -2.80 -9.62 -15.54
C ILE A 283 -4.22 -9.33 -16.03
N ARG A 284 -5.16 -9.22 -15.10
CA ARG A 284 -6.54 -8.80 -15.33
C ARG A 284 -6.76 -7.42 -14.72
N MET A 285 -7.34 -6.52 -15.48
CA MET A 285 -7.63 -5.14 -15.11
C MET A 285 -9.12 -4.87 -15.24
N GLN A 286 -9.70 -4.24 -14.23
CA GLN A 286 -11.10 -3.87 -14.20
C GLN A 286 -11.28 -2.44 -13.71
N LYS A 287 -12.21 -1.71 -14.33
CA LYS A 287 -12.60 -0.35 -13.96
C LYS A 287 -14.10 -0.21 -14.11
N GLU A 288 -14.74 0.43 -13.15
CA GLU A 288 -16.17 0.73 -13.17
C GLU A 288 -16.57 1.44 -14.47
N GLY A 289 -17.65 0.96 -15.10
CA GLY A 289 -18.14 1.48 -16.38
C GLY A 289 -17.30 1.12 -17.61
N CYS A 290 -16.25 0.30 -17.47
CA CYS A 290 -15.37 -0.11 -18.59
C CYS A 290 -15.38 -1.64 -18.76
N PRO A 291 -15.24 -2.15 -20.00
CA PRO A 291 -14.94 -3.56 -20.23
C PRO A 291 -13.60 -3.97 -19.58
N PRO A 292 -13.52 -5.16 -18.95
CA PRO A 292 -12.27 -5.63 -18.35
C PRO A 292 -11.24 -6.00 -19.42
N ILE A 293 -9.97 -5.84 -19.09
CA ILE A 293 -8.84 -6.24 -19.94
C ILE A 293 -8.15 -7.44 -19.31
N GLN A 294 -7.87 -8.47 -20.13
CA GLN A 294 -7.02 -9.61 -19.75
C GLN A 294 -5.80 -9.62 -20.64
N MET A 295 -4.61 -9.49 -20.06
CA MET A 295 -3.34 -9.60 -20.76
C MET A 295 -2.66 -10.91 -20.37
N SER A 296 -2.16 -11.66 -21.36
CA SER A 296 -1.25 -12.79 -21.09
C SER A 296 0.13 -12.29 -20.70
N TRP A 297 0.91 -13.11 -19.99
CA TRP A 297 2.29 -12.76 -19.62
C TRP A 297 3.17 -12.39 -20.83
N THR A 298 2.94 -13.01 -21.99
CA THR A 298 3.60 -12.67 -23.26
C THR A 298 3.22 -11.27 -23.74
N ALA A 299 1.95 -10.87 -23.61
CA ALA A 299 1.49 -9.54 -23.97
C ALA A 299 2.04 -8.48 -23.01
N VAL A 300 2.06 -8.78 -21.70
CA VAL A 300 2.67 -7.92 -20.68
C VAL A 300 4.16 -7.72 -20.96
N ALA A 301 4.90 -8.80 -21.24
CA ALA A 301 6.32 -8.73 -21.59
C ALA A 301 6.58 -7.82 -22.80
N ARG A 302 5.83 -7.99 -23.90
CA ARG A 302 5.97 -7.10 -25.07
C ARG A 302 5.69 -5.64 -24.73
N ARG A 303 4.69 -5.39 -23.90
CA ARG A 303 4.32 -4.02 -23.51
C ARG A 303 5.40 -3.38 -22.63
N ILE A 304 5.95 -4.11 -21.66
CA ILE A 304 7.07 -3.62 -20.84
C ILE A 304 8.33 -3.39 -21.69
N GLU A 305 8.63 -4.26 -22.64
CA GLU A 305 9.75 -4.07 -23.55
C GLU A 305 9.60 -2.79 -24.40
N GLU A 306 8.39 -2.49 -24.87
CA GLU A 306 8.09 -1.22 -25.54
C GLU A 306 8.29 -0.01 -24.61
N LEU A 307 7.82 -0.12 -23.36
CA LEU A 307 8.00 0.94 -22.36
C LEU A 307 9.48 1.18 -22.06
N ILE A 308 10.29 0.14 -21.97
CA ILE A 308 11.75 0.26 -21.76
C ILE A 308 12.40 0.90 -22.99
N ARG A 309 12.08 0.42 -24.20
CA ARG A 309 12.63 0.96 -25.44
C ARG A 309 12.28 2.42 -25.69
N SER A 310 11.13 2.86 -25.17
CA SER A 310 10.68 4.25 -25.24
C SER A 310 11.09 5.08 -24.02
N GLU A 311 11.90 4.53 -23.11
CA GLU A 311 12.35 5.20 -21.87
C GLU A 311 11.19 5.64 -20.94
N ARG A 312 10.07 4.91 -20.99
CA ARG A 312 8.84 5.19 -20.22
C ARG A 312 8.59 4.22 -19.06
N TYR A 313 9.38 3.15 -18.94
CA TYR A 313 9.24 2.17 -17.86
C TYR A 313 9.85 2.68 -16.54
N VAL A 314 11.05 3.24 -16.63
CA VAL A 314 11.73 3.94 -15.54
C VAL A 314 11.55 5.42 -15.80
N ASP A 315 10.85 6.13 -14.92
CA ASP A 315 10.68 7.57 -15.08
C ASP A 315 12.03 8.26 -14.84
N VAL A 316 12.62 8.82 -15.89
CA VAL A 316 13.89 9.57 -15.81
C VAL A 316 13.74 10.84 -14.97
N SER A 317 12.50 11.31 -14.72
CA SER A 317 12.22 12.37 -13.74
C SER A 317 12.63 11.96 -12.31
N ASN A 318 12.44 10.67 -11.97
CA ASN A 318 12.90 10.13 -10.69
C ASN A 318 14.42 9.87 -10.68
N LEU A 319 15.06 9.74 -11.85
CA LEU A 319 16.52 9.64 -11.97
C LEU A 319 17.27 10.97 -11.72
N LEU A 320 16.58 12.12 -11.67
CA LEU A 320 17.21 13.43 -11.44
C LEU A 320 17.06 13.99 -10.02
N THR A 321 16.48 13.25 -9.08
CA THR A 321 16.51 13.67 -7.67
C THR A 321 17.22 12.74 -6.72
N HIS A 322 17.27 11.42 -6.93
CA HIS A 322 18.18 10.54 -6.19
C HIS A 322 18.46 9.33 -7.10
N ASP A 323 19.70 8.83 -7.10
CA ASP A 323 20.03 7.44 -7.46
C ASP A 323 20.23 7.04 -8.94
N VAL A 324 20.98 7.82 -9.74
CA VAL A 324 21.68 7.23 -10.90
C VAL A 324 22.78 6.25 -10.42
N GLU A 325 23.43 6.55 -9.30
CA GLU A 325 24.47 5.69 -8.71
C GLU A 325 23.90 4.45 -8.00
N ALA A 326 22.68 4.50 -7.43
CA ALA A 326 22.10 3.33 -6.75
C ALA A 326 21.54 2.30 -7.74
N ILE A 327 21.05 2.73 -8.90
CA ILE A 327 20.56 1.82 -9.95
C ILE A 327 21.71 1.03 -10.59
N GLU A 328 22.88 1.64 -10.79
CA GLU A 328 24.08 0.94 -11.29
C GLU A 328 24.69 0.01 -10.22
N ALA A 329 24.58 0.36 -8.93
CA ALA A 329 25.05 -0.46 -7.82
C ALA A 329 24.13 -1.67 -7.49
N GLU A 330 22.81 -1.51 -7.60
CA GLU A 330 21.83 -2.58 -7.37
C GLU A 330 21.81 -3.63 -8.51
N ALA A 331 22.05 -3.21 -9.75
CA ALA A 331 22.12 -4.13 -10.90
C ALA A 331 23.35 -5.07 -10.86
N ALA A 332 24.35 -4.75 -10.03
CA ALA A 332 25.60 -5.50 -9.92
C ALA A 332 25.65 -6.51 -8.75
N GLN A 333 24.59 -6.65 -7.94
CA GLN A 333 24.59 -7.57 -6.79
C GLN A 333 23.61 -8.74 -6.96
N PRO A 334 24.02 -9.99 -6.66
CA PRO A 334 23.09 -11.12 -6.62
C PRO A 334 22.19 -11.03 -5.38
N VAL A 335 20.88 -11.23 -5.63
CA VAL A 335 19.78 -11.18 -4.66
C VAL A 335 20.04 -12.04 -3.41
N ARG A 336 20.06 -11.43 -2.22
CA ARG A 336 19.52 -12.00 -0.96
C ARG A 336 18.88 -10.89 -0.11
N GLU A 337 17.77 -11.26 0.52
CA GLU A 337 16.67 -10.40 0.97
C GLU A 337 16.99 -9.45 2.12
N ALA A 338 16.23 -8.35 2.11
CA ALA A 338 16.26 -7.20 3.00
C ALA A 338 15.56 -7.45 4.34
N ILE A 339 16.00 -6.74 5.40
CA ILE A 339 15.11 -6.10 6.37
C ILE A 339 15.63 -4.68 6.67
N GLU A 340 14.66 -3.78 6.70
CA GLU A 340 14.66 -2.32 6.64
C GLU A 340 15.09 -1.55 7.91
N THR A 341 15.64 -0.34 7.66
CA THR A 341 15.55 0.98 8.35
C THR A 341 15.29 1.05 9.88
N THR A 342 15.92 1.93 10.67
CA THR A 342 15.66 3.40 10.70
C THR A 342 16.66 4.15 11.61
N THR A 343 17.18 5.29 11.11
CA THR A 343 17.52 6.59 11.76
C THR A 343 17.90 6.70 13.26
N ALA A 344 19.06 7.31 13.53
CA ALA A 344 19.16 8.62 14.22
C ALA A 344 20.60 9.18 14.21
N ASN A 345 20.73 10.46 13.86
CA ASN A 345 21.95 11.29 13.85
C ASN A 345 22.53 11.54 15.24
N GLU A 346 23.87 11.66 15.33
CA GLU A 346 24.63 12.81 15.88
C GLU A 346 26.17 12.58 15.68
N PRO A 347 27.03 13.63 15.70
CA PRO A 347 27.60 14.31 14.54
C PRO A 347 29.03 13.87 14.19
N SER A 348 29.45 14.23 12.97
CA SER A 348 30.79 14.05 12.43
C SER A 348 31.87 14.78 13.24
N ASP A 349 33.01 14.11 13.49
CA ASP A 349 34.30 14.77 13.34
C ASP A 349 35.45 13.79 13.01
N ASN A 350 36.36 14.30 12.17
CA ASN A 350 37.71 13.83 11.82
C ASN A 350 37.95 12.58 10.94
N LEU A 351 38.29 12.88 9.68
CA LEU A 351 39.19 12.11 8.82
C LEU A 351 40.54 11.86 9.52
N SER A 352 40.85 10.61 9.84
CA SER A 352 42.23 10.18 10.12
C SER A 352 42.46 8.76 9.60
N ARG A 353 43.65 8.59 9.00
CA ARG A 353 44.18 7.38 8.37
C ARG A 353 44.08 6.17 9.31
N PRO A 354 43.80 4.93 8.85
CA PRO A 354 43.71 3.78 9.76
C PRO A 354 45.07 3.54 10.42
N GLU A 355 45.08 3.53 11.76
CA GLU A 355 46.20 3.00 12.54
C GLU A 355 46.24 1.47 12.42
N PRO A 356 47.42 0.85 12.56
CA PRO A 356 47.54 -0.60 12.54
C PRO A 356 46.77 -1.24 13.71
N LEU A 357 46.10 -2.36 13.44
CA LEU A 357 45.34 -3.13 14.41
C LEU A 357 46.17 -3.45 15.66
N PRO A 358 45.59 -3.34 16.89
CA PRO A 358 46.22 -3.87 18.10
C PRO A 358 46.46 -5.39 17.96
N ASP A 359 47.45 -5.93 18.68
CA ASP A 359 47.81 -7.35 18.62
C ASP A 359 46.75 -8.20 19.33
N ILE A 360 45.78 -8.70 18.55
CA ILE A 360 44.64 -9.48 19.03
C ILE A 360 44.99 -10.96 18.81
N SER A 361 45.23 -11.71 19.88
CA SER A 361 45.68 -13.11 19.83
C SER A 361 44.58 -14.13 19.46
N PHE A 362 43.52 -13.70 18.76
CA PHE A 362 42.34 -14.52 18.43
C PHE A 362 42.10 -14.53 16.92
N ALA A 363 41.60 -15.66 16.41
CA ALA A 363 41.27 -15.88 15.01
C ALA A 363 39.75 -15.96 14.78
N VAL A 364 39.34 -15.82 13.51
CA VAL A 364 37.96 -16.09 13.10
C VAL A 364 37.63 -17.56 13.38
N GLY A 365 36.53 -17.79 14.08
CA GLY A 365 36.08 -19.09 14.58
C GLY A 365 36.32 -19.30 16.08
N ASP A 366 37.15 -18.48 16.72
CA ASP A 366 37.42 -18.62 18.15
C ASP A 366 36.21 -18.19 18.99
N THR A 367 35.98 -18.91 20.09
CA THR A 367 34.97 -18.55 21.08
C THR A 367 35.62 -17.77 22.20
N ILE A 368 35.07 -16.59 22.48
CA ILE A 368 35.43 -15.75 23.61
C ILE A 368 34.23 -15.61 24.54
N TYR A 369 34.48 -15.23 25.78
CA TYR A 369 33.47 -15.07 26.82
C TYR A 369 33.42 -13.61 27.24
N LEU A 370 32.27 -12.97 27.08
CA LEU A 370 32.02 -11.57 27.46
C LEU A 370 30.79 -11.50 28.37
N GLU A 371 30.67 -10.42 29.17
CA GLU A 371 29.44 -10.06 29.90
C GLU A 371 28.77 -11.26 30.60
N ASP A 372 29.29 -11.62 31.78
CA ASP A 372 28.81 -12.75 32.60
C ASP A 372 29.10 -14.14 32.00
N ASN A 373 30.32 -14.35 31.46
CA ASN A 373 30.77 -15.62 30.86
C ASN A 373 29.90 -16.12 29.70
N LYS A 374 29.28 -15.20 28.97
CA LYS A 374 28.47 -15.56 27.80
C LYS A 374 29.38 -15.83 26.60
N PRO A 375 29.26 -16.98 25.91
CA PRO A 375 30.11 -17.30 24.77
C PRO A 375 29.71 -16.45 23.55
N PHE A 376 30.71 -16.00 22.80
CA PHE A 376 30.59 -15.34 21.51
C PHE A 376 31.65 -15.89 20.56
N ILE A 377 31.27 -16.17 19.32
CA ILE A 377 32.17 -16.68 18.27
C ILE A 377 32.61 -15.52 17.39
N ILE A 378 33.90 -15.40 17.12
CA ILE A 378 34.43 -14.39 16.18
C ILE A 378 34.10 -14.84 14.75
N GLU A 379 33.25 -14.09 14.04
CA GLU A 379 32.88 -14.37 12.66
C GLU A 379 33.76 -13.60 11.66
N GLU A 380 34.26 -12.44 12.04
CA GLU A 380 35.10 -11.61 11.17
C GLU A 380 36.06 -10.75 12.00
N ILE A 381 37.31 -10.60 11.53
CA ILE A 381 38.28 -9.64 12.06
C ILE A 381 38.71 -8.76 10.89
N SER A 382 38.39 -7.47 10.96
CA SER A 382 38.78 -6.47 9.97
C SER A 382 39.51 -5.29 10.62
N PRO A 383 40.23 -4.47 9.84
CA PRO A 383 40.85 -3.24 10.34
C PRO A 383 39.89 -2.21 10.95
N ARG A 384 38.57 -2.36 10.73
CA ARG A 384 37.56 -1.42 11.20
C ARG A 384 36.63 -1.98 12.27
N ASN A 385 36.42 -3.29 12.28
CA ASN A 385 35.51 -3.95 13.23
C ASN A 385 35.85 -5.43 13.40
N ILE A 386 35.45 -5.98 14.55
CA ILE A 386 35.47 -7.39 14.88
C ILE A 386 34.03 -7.81 15.15
N THR A 387 33.59 -8.82 14.41
CA THR A 387 32.21 -9.29 14.44
C THR A 387 32.11 -10.53 15.31
N LEU A 388 31.22 -10.48 16.29
CA LEU A 388 30.96 -11.51 17.28
C LEU A 388 29.54 -12.04 17.10
N ARG A 389 29.38 -13.36 17.05
CA ARG A 389 28.09 -14.02 17.02
C ARG A 389 27.80 -14.66 18.37
N ASP A 390 26.61 -14.42 18.89
CA ASP A 390 26.08 -15.17 20.01
C ASP A 390 25.56 -16.54 19.53
N PRO A 391 26.18 -17.67 19.92
CA PRO A 391 25.74 -19.00 19.51
C PRO A 391 24.44 -19.45 20.16
N SER A 392 23.95 -18.76 21.19
CA SER A 392 22.69 -19.08 21.87
C SER A 392 21.44 -18.54 21.16
N LEU A 393 21.60 -17.69 20.14
CA LEU A 393 20.49 -17.06 19.42
C LEU A 393 20.18 -17.81 18.11
N LEU A 394 18.89 -18.10 17.90
CA LEU A 394 18.38 -18.88 16.76
C LEU A 394 18.59 -18.19 15.40
N TYR A 395 18.70 -16.86 15.41
CA TYR A 395 19.14 -16.06 14.27
C TYR A 395 20.48 -15.41 14.62
N PRO A 396 21.47 -15.40 13.70
CA PRO A 396 22.78 -14.85 13.96
C PRO A 396 22.70 -13.33 14.13
N ILE A 397 22.47 -12.88 15.36
CA ILE A 397 22.59 -11.48 15.72
C ILE A 397 24.07 -11.21 15.91
N LEU A 398 24.64 -10.49 14.95
CA LEU A 398 26.06 -10.14 14.90
C LEU A 398 26.30 -8.84 15.66
N ARG A 399 27.19 -8.89 16.65
CA ARG A 399 27.68 -7.75 17.41
C ARG A 399 29.00 -7.30 16.78
N ALA A 400 29.05 -6.07 16.29
CA ALA A 400 30.29 -5.48 15.76
C ALA A 400 30.92 -4.54 16.80
N GLU A 401 32.18 -4.79 17.14
CA GLU A 401 32.99 -3.95 18.04
C GLU A 401 34.19 -3.40 17.27
N SER A 402 34.67 -2.19 17.58
CA SER A 402 35.95 -1.73 17.01
C SER A 402 37.11 -2.51 17.64
N PRO A 403 38.25 -2.69 16.95
CA PRO A 403 39.41 -3.41 17.50
C PRO A 403 39.87 -2.90 18.88
N GLU A 404 39.80 -1.59 19.12
CA GLU A 404 40.19 -0.96 20.39
C GLU A 404 39.19 -1.27 21.49
N ARG A 405 37.89 -1.22 21.16
CA ARG A 405 36.80 -1.52 22.09
C ARG A 405 36.75 -3.01 22.42
N PHE A 406 37.05 -3.86 21.44
CA PHE A 406 37.22 -5.29 21.62
C PHE A 406 38.38 -5.62 22.57
N ALA A 407 39.54 -4.98 22.39
CA ALA A 407 40.66 -5.11 23.31
C ALA A 407 40.29 -4.66 24.74
N ALA A 408 39.58 -3.53 24.88
CA ALA A 408 39.09 -3.06 26.17
C ALA A 408 38.05 -4.00 26.82
N LEU A 409 37.23 -4.68 26.01
CA LEU A 409 36.29 -5.71 26.48
C LEU A 409 37.02 -6.95 26.98
N LEU A 410 38.07 -7.40 26.30
CA LEU A 410 38.89 -8.52 26.75
C LEU A 410 39.69 -8.20 28.02
N GLU A 411 40.14 -6.95 28.19
CA GLU A 411 40.76 -6.49 29.45
C GLU A 411 39.74 -6.45 30.59
N ARG A 412 38.50 -6.03 30.30
CA ARG A 412 37.40 -5.96 31.27
C ARG A 412 36.83 -7.32 31.63
N PHE A 413 36.83 -8.28 30.71
CA PHE A 413 36.30 -9.63 30.86
C PHE A 413 37.38 -10.66 30.51
N PRO A 414 38.25 -11.01 31.48
CA PRO A 414 39.34 -11.94 31.24
C PRO A 414 38.80 -13.34 30.91
N GLN A 415 39.37 -13.96 29.87
CA GLN A 415 38.97 -15.29 29.43
C GLN A 415 39.34 -16.35 30.48
N PRO A 416 38.46 -17.34 30.76
CA PRO A 416 38.74 -18.37 31.75
C PRO A 416 39.95 -19.20 31.32
N ALA A 417 40.98 -19.24 32.17
CA ALA A 417 42.20 -20.01 31.92
C ALA A 417 41.98 -21.48 32.31
N ASP A 418 42.03 -22.38 31.32
CA ASP A 418 42.16 -23.84 31.49
C ASP A 418 41.20 -24.52 32.49
N GLU A 419 39.88 -24.52 32.21
CA GLU A 419 38.94 -25.48 32.82
C GLU A 419 38.14 -26.24 31.74
N PRO A 420 37.89 -27.56 31.92
CA PRO A 420 37.37 -28.42 30.88
C PRO A 420 35.89 -28.13 30.56
N MET A 421 35.59 -28.17 29.26
CA MET A 421 34.28 -28.00 28.63
C MET A 421 33.14 -28.73 29.38
N PRO A 422 32.05 -28.05 29.80
CA PRO A 422 30.80 -28.72 30.08
C PRO A 422 30.19 -29.23 28.76
N GLU A 423 29.69 -30.46 28.77
CA GLU A 423 29.14 -31.15 27.60
C GLU A 423 28.07 -30.31 26.87
N PRO A 424 27.98 -30.41 25.53
CA PRO A 424 26.99 -29.68 24.76
C PRO A 424 25.58 -30.06 25.22
N ILE A 425 24.86 -29.05 25.70
CA ILE A 425 23.42 -29.12 25.98
C ILE A 425 22.74 -29.43 24.64
N VAL A 426 22.09 -30.60 24.56
CA VAL A 426 21.26 -31.00 23.41
C VAL A 426 20.12 -29.97 23.28
N PRO A 427 19.94 -29.30 22.13
CA PRO A 427 18.88 -28.31 21.99
C PRO A 427 17.51 -28.98 21.87
N GLU A 428 16.55 -28.50 22.67
CA GLU A 428 15.12 -28.80 22.54
C GLU A 428 14.47 -27.93 21.45
N SER A 429 13.56 -28.55 20.70
CA SER A 429 12.67 -28.01 19.66
C SER A 429 13.33 -27.61 18.32
N ASP A 430 13.41 -28.59 17.41
CA ASP A 430 13.55 -28.31 15.97
C ASP A 430 12.21 -27.86 15.36
N ASN A 431 12.26 -26.88 14.46
CA ASN A 431 11.13 -26.50 13.63
C ASN A 431 10.73 -27.68 12.71
N HIS A 432 9.48 -28.19 12.82
CA HIS A 432 8.97 -29.25 11.94
C HIS A 432 8.93 -28.79 10.48
N ARG A 433 9.68 -29.47 9.61
CA ARG A 433 9.64 -29.22 8.16
C ARG A 433 8.62 -30.13 7.50
N ILE A 434 7.50 -29.56 7.06
CA ILE A 434 6.51 -30.29 6.28
C ILE A 434 7.13 -30.66 4.92
N THR A 435 7.33 -31.95 4.67
CA THR A 435 7.89 -32.47 3.41
C THR A 435 6.83 -32.95 2.43
N ASP A 436 5.59 -33.17 2.88
CA ASP A 436 4.49 -33.57 2.01
C ASP A 436 3.85 -32.35 1.34
N MET A 437 3.95 -32.28 0.01
CA MET A 437 3.36 -31.22 -0.82
C MET A 437 1.90 -31.52 -1.20
N ARG A 438 1.33 -32.66 -0.76
CA ARG A 438 -0.03 -33.14 -1.09
C ARG A 438 -1.01 -32.92 0.06
N LEU A 439 -0.76 -31.92 0.90
CA LEU A 439 -1.64 -31.53 1.98
C LEU A 439 -3.02 -31.13 1.44
N GLY A 440 -4.06 -31.75 1.97
CA GLY A 440 -5.44 -31.48 1.54
C GLY A 440 -5.85 -32.16 0.23
N GLU A 441 -5.12 -33.17 -0.25
CA GLU A 441 -5.66 -34.10 -1.25
C GLU A 441 -6.65 -35.09 -0.61
N GLY A 442 -7.74 -35.39 -1.31
CA GLY A 442 -8.81 -36.28 -0.84
C GLY A 442 -10.19 -35.62 -0.80
N GLY A 443 -11.24 -36.44 -0.76
CA GLY A 443 -12.63 -35.96 -0.67
C GLY A 443 -12.92 -35.27 0.67
N SER A 444 -14.00 -34.49 0.74
CA SER A 444 -14.37 -33.69 1.92
C SER A 444 -14.35 -34.46 3.24
N LYS A 445 -14.79 -35.73 3.26
CA LYS A 445 -14.75 -36.55 4.48
C LYS A 445 -13.34 -36.94 4.94
N ALA A 446 -12.39 -37.09 4.02
CA ALA A 446 -10.99 -37.37 4.36
C ALA A 446 -10.33 -36.14 5.00
N LYS A 447 -10.62 -34.94 4.48
CA LYS A 447 -10.15 -33.67 5.05
C LYS A 447 -10.75 -33.40 6.43
N TYR A 448 -12.05 -33.68 6.61
CA TYR A 448 -12.71 -33.59 7.91
C TYR A 448 -12.01 -34.49 8.94
N LYS A 449 -11.75 -35.76 8.58
CA LYS A 449 -11.05 -36.69 9.47
C LYS A 449 -9.64 -36.19 9.86
N ALA A 450 -8.86 -35.72 8.89
CA ALA A 450 -7.52 -35.18 9.16
C ALA A 450 -7.56 -33.97 10.11
N ASN A 451 -8.55 -33.09 9.97
CA ASN A 451 -8.73 -31.97 10.89
C ASN A 451 -9.09 -32.44 12.31
N ILE A 452 -9.99 -33.41 12.46
CA ILE A 452 -10.38 -33.95 13.78
C ILE A 452 -9.21 -34.67 14.46
N ASP A 453 -8.44 -35.47 13.72
CA ASP A 453 -7.27 -36.17 14.23
C ASP A 453 -6.23 -35.15 14.77
N ALA A 454 -6.01 -34.04 14.06
CA ALA A 454 -5.14 -32.96 14.51
C ALA A 454 -5.65 -32.27 15.80
N VAL A 455 -6.96 -32.02 15.91
CA VAL A 455 -7.55 -31.39 17.10
C VAL A 455 -7.44 -32.30 18.33
N HIS A 456 -7.61 -33.62 18.16
CA HIS A 456 -7.40 -34.58 19.26
C HIS A 456 -5.96 -34.63 19.75
N VAL A 457 -4.99 -34.60 18.82
CA VAL A 457 -3.57 -34.52 19.16
C VAL A 457 -3.29 -33.23 19.93
N LEU A 458 -3.80 -32.09 19.46
CA LEU A 458 -3.62 -30.80 20.14
C LEU A 458 -4.17 -30.84 21.59
N HIS A 459 -5.39 -31.34 21.80
CA HIS A 459 -5.97 -31.46 23.15
C HIS A 459 -5.15 -32.38 24.06
N THR A 460 -4.57 -33.46 23.50
CA THR A 460 -3.72 -34.37 24.26
C THR A 460 -2.44 -33.67 24.71
N LEU A 461 -1.81 -32.91 23.81
CA LEU A 461 -0.60 -32.14 24.10
C LEU A 461 -0.84 -31.03 25.14
N GLU A 462 -1.96 -30.32 25.03
CA GLU A 462 -2.36 -29.30 26.01
C GLU A 462 -2.62 -29.90 27.38
N LYS A 463 -3.28 -31.07 27.44
CA LYS A 463 -3.55 -31.78 28.69
C LYS A 463 -2.28 -32.32 29.35
N GLU A 464 -1.35 -32.82 28.55
CA GLU A 464 -0.08 -33.42 29.03
C GLU A 464 1.03 -32.38 29.22
N ASN A 465 0.79 -31.11 28.85
CA ASN A 465 1.72 -29.99 28.92
C ASN A 465 3.11 -30.34 28.36
N ARG A 466 3.12 -30.99 27.18
CA ARG A 466 4.34 -31.42 26.48
C ARG A 466 4.29 -31.02 25.01
N HIS A 467 5.46 -30.99 24.37
CA HIS A 467 5.56 -30.76 22.94
C HIS A 467 5.17 -32.01 22.12
N ALA A 468 4.74 -31.76 20.88
CA ALA A 468 4.41 -32.80 19.91
C ALA A 468 5.66 -33.61 19.51
N THR A 469 5.56 -34.93 19.46
CA THR A 469 6.58 -35.78 18.83
C THR A 469 6.60 -35.55 17.32
N PRO A 470 7.67 -35.93 16.58
CA PRO A 470 7.71 -35.79 15.12
C PRO A 470 6.50 -36.44 14.41
N GLU A 471 5.99 -37.56 14.93
CA GLU A 471 4.80 -38.23 14.41
C GLU A 471 3.52 -37.42 14.66
N GLU A 472 3.42 -36.77 15.82
CA GLU A 472 2.30 -35.89 16.16
C GLU A 472 2.36 -34.57 15.39
N GLN A 473 3.55 -34.03 15.13
CA GLN A 473 3.77 -32.86 14.27
C GLN A 473 3.33 -33.12 12.83
N GLU A 474 3.57 -34.33 12.32
CA GLU A 474 3.06 -34.77 11.01
C GLU A 474 1.52 -34.81 10.98
N ILE A 475 0.87 -35.28 12.06
CA ILE A 475 -0.60 -35.28 12.16
C ILE A 475 -1.13 -33.83 12.20
N LEU A 476 -0.52 -32.96 13.01
CA LEU A 476 -0.89 -31.55 13.12
C LEU A 476 -0.73 -30.80 11.78
N SER A 477 0.31 -31.14 11.00
CA SER A 477 0.56 -30.51 9.69
C SER A 477 -0.53 -30.78 8.64
N ARG A 478 -1.37 -31.81 8.84
CA ARG A 478 -2.46 -32.20 7.92
C ARG A 478 -3.74 -31.41 8.11
N TYR A 479 -3.78 -30.50 9.07
CA TYR A 479 -4.91 -29.61 9.28
C TYR A 479 -5.01 -28.60 8.11
N VAL A 480 -6.11 -28.62 7.36
CA VAL A 480 -6.30 -27.79 6.15
C VAL A 480 -7.39 -26.73 6.31
N GLY A 481 -7.88 -26.52 7.53
CA GLY A 481 -8.95 -25.57 7.84
C GLY A 481 -10.35 -26.03 7.39
N TRP A 482 -11.35 -25.23 7.72
CA TRP A 482 -12.77 -25.56 7.54
C TRP A 482 -13.41 -24.99 6.27
N GLY A 483 -12.69 -24.14 5.52
CA GLY A 483 -13.26 -23.37 4.39
C GLY A 483 -13.82 -24.22 3.24
N ALA A 484 -13.34 -25.46 3.07
CA ALA A 484 -13.86 -26.42 2.09
C ALA A 484 -14.83 -27.45 2.68
N LEU A 485 -15.21 -27.30 3.96
CA LEU A 485 -16.02 -28.24 4.75
C LEU A 485 -17.24 -27.58 5.43
N PRO A 486 -18.00 -26.68 4.76
CA PRO A 486 -19.15 -26.02 5.40
C PRO A 486 -20.23 -27.03 5.83
N ASN A 487 -20.34 -28.15 5.10
CA ASN A 487 -21.29 -29.24 5.38
C ASN A 487 -21.07 -29.93 6.74
N ALA A 488 -19.86 -29.87 7.30
CA ALA A 488 -19.58 -30.47 8.61
C ALA A 488 -20.22 -29.68 9.77
N PHE A 489 -20.64 -28.44 9.53
CA PHE A 489 -21.29 -27.56 10.51
C PHE A 489 -22.81 -27.46 10.30
N ASP A 490 -23.38 -28.19 9.35
CA ASP A 490 -24.79 -28.12 8.97
C ASP A 490 -25.61 -29.28 9.57
N GLU A 491 -26.44 -28.96 10.57
CA GLU A 491 -27.33 -29.93 11.25
C GLU A 491 -28.37 -30.56 10.31
N HIS A 492 -28.69 -29.89 9.21
CA HIS A 492 -29.74 -30.31 8.29
C HIS A 492 -29.25 -31.24 7.18
N GLN A 493 -27.95 -31.56 7.12
CA GLN A 493 -27.40 -32.50 6.14
C GLN A 493 -27.38 -33.96 6.63
N PRO A 494 -28.21 -34.85 6.07
CA PRO A 494 -28.31 -36.23 6.53
C PRO A 494 -27.01 -37.03 6.37
N GLN A 495 -26.19 -36.67 5.37
CA GLN A 495 -24.92 -37.36 5.05
C GLN A 495 -23.75 -36.98 5.98
N TRP A 496 -23.92 -35.93 6.78
CA TRP A 496 -22.90 -35.34 7.68
C TRP A 496 -23.34 -35.31 9.15
N LYS A 497 -24.51 -35.89 9.47
CA LYS A 497 -25.10 -35.86 10.81
C LYS A 497 -24.17 -36.42 11.90
N LYS A 498 -23.36 -37.43 11.58
CA LYS A 498 -22.41 -38.03 12.53
C LYS A 498 -21.22 -37.10 12.80
N GLU A 499 -20.65 -36.57 11.72
CA GLU A 499 -19.54 -35.62 11.74
C GLU A 499 -19.95 -34.31 12.46
N TYR A 500 -21.15 -33.81 12.24
CA TYR A 500 -21.67 -32.63 12.97
C TYR A 500 -21.81 -32.88 14.48
N GLN A 501 -22.30 -34.07 14.89
CA GLN A 501 -22.43 -34.42 16.30
C GLN A 501 -21.06 -34.53 16.98
N GLU A 502 -20.11 -35.20 16.34
CA GLU A 502 -18.74 -35.34 16.82
C GLU A 502 -18.07 -33.97 16.98
N LEU A 503 -18.15 -33.11 15.97
CA LEU A 503 -17.57 -31.77 16.01
C LEU A 503 -18.16 -30.89 17.11
N LYS A 504 -19.48 -31.01 17.38
CA LYS A 504 -20.17 -30.27 18.44
C LYS A 504 -19.83 -30.74 19.85
N GLU A 505 -19.40 -31.99 20.01
CA GLU A 505 -18.93 -32.51 21.31
C GLU A 505 -17.45 -32.12 21.58
N LEU A 506 -16.71 -31.78 20.52
CA LEU A 506 -15.27 -31.56 20.53
C LEU A 506 -14.87 -30.07 20.61
N LEU A 507 -15.75 -29.17 20.18
CA LEU A 507 -15.66 -27.70 20.28
C LEU A 507 -16.60 -27.18 21.36
#